data_AF-C0M070-F1
#
_entry.id   AF-C0M070-F1
#
_cell.length_a   1.000
_cell.length_b   1.000
_cell.length_c   1.000
_cell.angle_alpha   90.00
_cell.angle_beta   90.00
_cell.angle_gamma   90.00
#
_symmetry.space_group_name_H-M   'P 1'
#
loop_
_entity.id
_entity.type
_entity.pdbx_description
1 polymer ?
#
loop_
_entity_poly.entity_id
_entity_poly.type
_entity_poly.pdbx_seq_one_letter_code
_entity_poly.pdbx_strand_id
1 'polypeptide(L)'
;DHEAQKHTEQSVKFFGDPSKKYKGQENIIYEIYNEPLKVSWSTVIKPYAEQVIAAIRANDPKALIIVGTPTWSQDVDSVISDPIMDKNVAYTL
;
A
#
# COMPACT_ATOMS: atom_id res chain seq x y z
N ASP A 1 3.26 0.93 12.71
CA ASP A 1 2.33 -0.04 13.31
C ASP A 1 2.35 -1.29 12.45
N HIS A 2 2.31 -2.47 13.06
CA HIS A 2 2.26 -3.77 12.38
C HIS A 2 0.82 -4.26 12.16
N GLU A 3 -0.18 -3.40 12.42
CA GLU A 3 -1.60 -3.71 12.28
C GLU A 3 -2.37 -2.61 11.50
N ALA A 4 -1.74 -2.01 10.49
CA ALA A 4 -2.28 -0.88 9.73
C ALA A 4 -3.70 -1.12 9.16
N GLN A 5 -4.06 -2.37 8.86
CA GLN A 5 -5.41 -2.78 8.45
C GLN A 5 -6.52 -2.43 9.47
N LYS A 6 -6.17 -2.27 10.75
CA LYS A 6 -7.10 -1.86 11.80
C LYS A 6 -7.37 -0.35 11.79
N HIS A 7 -6.60 0.40 11.00
CA HIS A 7 -6.62 1.85 10.91
C HIS A 7 -6.76 2.32 9.44
N THR A 8 -7.55 1.61 8.65
CA THR A 8 -7.71 1.86 7.20
C THR A 8 -8.17 3.27 6.90
N GLU A 9 -9.18 3.78 7.61
CA GLU A 9 -9.70 5.13 7.38
C GLU A 9 -8.66 6.21 7.70
N GLN A 10 -7.93 6.04 8.82
CA GLN A 10 -6.85 6.95 9.19
C GLN A 10 -5.72 6.91 8.16
N SER A 11 -5.38 5.72 7.64
CA SER A 11 -4.37 5.54 6.59
C SER A 11 -4.78 6.21 5.29
N VAL A 12 -6.02 6.00 4.85
CA VAL A 12 -6.60 6.66 3.66
C VAL A 12 -6.48 8.18 3.78
N LYS A 13 -6.85 8.75 4.93
CA LYS A 13 -6.71 10.19 5.17
C LYS A 13 -5.24 10.63 5.20
N PHE A 14 -4.40 9.90 5.94
CA PHE A 14 -2.99 10.21 6.11
C PHE A 14 -2.22 10.20 4.80
N PHE A 15 -2.48 9.25 3.89
CA PHE A 15 -1.82 9.18 2.59
C PHE A 15 -2.50 10.04 1.51
N GLY A 16 -3.80 10.34 1.67
CA GLY A 16 -4.53 11.29 0.83
C GLY A 16 -3.98 12.72 0.92
N ASP A 17 -3.66 13.18 2.14
CA ASP A 17 -3.15 14.54 2.37
C ASP A 17 -1.80 14.83 1.65
N PRO A 18 -0.73 14.01 1.79
CA PRO A 18 0.54 14.21 1.09
C PRO A 18 0.45 13.91 -0.40
N SER A 19 -0.38 12.97 -0.86
CA SER A 19 -0.58 12.73 -2.30
C SER A 19 -1.23 13.92 -3.00
N LYS A 20 -2.13 14.64 -2.31
CA LYS A 20 -2.66 15.91 -2.80
C LYS A 20 -1.61 17.02 -2.79
N LYS A 21 -0.84 17.13 -1.71
CA LYS A 21 0.15 18.20 -1.53
C LYS A 21 1.33 18.09 -2.50
N TYR A 22 1.83 16.87 -2.72
CA TYR A 22 3.04 16.61 -3.50
C TYR A 22 2.76 15.97 -4.87
N LYS A 23 1.53 16.13 -5.37
CA LYS A 23 1.12 15.60 -6.68
C LYS A 23 2.15 15.94 -7.77
N GLY A 24 2.59 14.91 -8.50
CA GLY A 24 3.51 15.05 -9.64
C GLY A 24 4.99 15.18 -9.27
N GLN A 25 5.35 15.07 -7.99
CA GLN A 25 6.73 15.04 -7.54
C GLN A 25 7.28 13.61 -7.62
N GLU A 26 8.19 13.36 -8.57
CA GLU A 26 8.71 12.02 -8.86
C GLU A 26 9.60 11.44 -7.74
N ASN A 27 10.07 12.28 -6.82
CA ASN A 27 10.91 11.88 -5.69
C ASN A 27 10.11 11.42 -4.45
N ILE A 28 8.78 11.39 -4.52
CA ILE A 28 7.94 10.88 -3.43
C ILE A 28 7.53 9.43 -3.73
N ILE A 29 7.83 8.54 -2.78
CA ILE A 29 7.47 7.13 -2.80
C ILE A 29 6.61 6.85 -1.57
N TYR A 30 5.51 6.13 -1.75
CA TYR A 30 4.57 5.82 -0.68
C TYR A 30 4.71 4.37 -0.25
N GLU A 31 5.31 4.12 0.91
CA GLU A 31 5.26 2.81 1.56
C GLU A 31 4.06 2.77 2.50
N ILE A 32 3.03 2.02 2.13
CA ILE A 32 1.72 2.12 2.80
C ILE A 32 1.53 1.13 3.95
N TYR A 33 2.40 0.11 4.04
CA TYR A 33 2.41 -0.85 5.13
C TYR A 33 3.79 -1.47 5.26
N ASN A 34 4.62 -0.97 6.19
CA ASN A 34 6.03 -1.37 6.33
C ASN A 34 6.21 -2.89 6.59
N GLU A 35 5.60 -3.42 7.64
CA GLU A 35 5.82 -4.81 8.07
C GLU A 35 4.53 -5.45 8.60
N PRO A 36 3.69 -5.99 7.72
CA PRO A 36 2.55 -6.81 8.12
C PRO A 36 3.00 -8.04 8.94
N LEU A 37 2.24 -8.42 9.95
CA LEU A 37 2.48 -9.66 10.70
C LEU A 37 2.16 -10.91 9.84
N LYS A 38 1.96 -12.05 10.50
CA LYS A 38 1.45 -13.29 9.87
C LYS A 38 -0.05 -13.21 9.61
N VAL A 39 -0.45 -12.32 8.70
CA VAL A 39 -1.83 -12.15 8.25
C VAL A 39 -1.96 -12.48 6.76
N SER A 40 -3.17 -12.82 6.33
CA SER A 40 -3.44 -13.20 4.94
C SER A 40 -3.23 -12.03 3.97
N TRP A 41 -2.50 -12.27 2.88
CA TRP A 41 -2.40 -11.32 1.77
C TRP A 41 -3.78 -10.97 1.22
N SER A 42 -4.51 -11.95 0.67
CA SER A 42 -5.75 -11.74 -0.09
C SER A 42 -6.90 -11.19 0.74
N THR A 43 -6.97 -11.51 2.04
CA THR A 43 -8.13 -11.14 2.88
C THR A 43 -7.84 -10.03 3.88
N VAL A 44 -6.57 -9.64 4.08
CA VAL A 44 -6.20 -8.60 5.04
C VAL A 44 -5.36 -7.50 4.39
N ILE A 45 -4.19 -7.83 3.84
CA ILE A 45 -3.24 -6.83 3.36
C ILE A 45 -3.74 -6.19 2.06
N LYS A 46 -4.12 -6.99 1.06
CA LYS A 46 -4.58 -6.51 -0.24
C LYS A 46 -5.82 -5.60 -0.15
N PRO A 47 -6.90 -5.96 0.57
CA PRO A 47 -8.06 -5.08 0.71
C PRO A 47 -7.75 -3.75 1.42
N TYR A 48 -6.81 -3.74 2.37
CA TYR A 48 -6.30 -2.50 2.98
C TYR A 48 -5.53 -1.67 1.94
N ALA A 49 -4.57 -2.29 1.26
CA ALA A 49 -3.71 -1.64 0.30
C ALA A 49 -4.49 -1.00 -0.85
N GLU A 50 -5.48 -1.71 -1.40
CA GLU A 50 -6.33 -1.20 -2.48
C GLU A 50 -7.10 0.08 -2.09
N GLN A 51 -7.58 0.18 -0.83
CA GLN A 51 -8.25 1.38 -0.34
C GLN A 51 -7.30 2.58 -0.23
N VAL A 52 -6.09 2.36 0.31
CA VAL A 52 -5.08 3.42 0.43
C VAL A 52 -4.55 3.84 -0.95
N ILE A 53 -4.32 2.88 -1.85
CA ILE A 53 -3.90 3.12 -3.24
C ILE A 53 -4.95 3.96 -3.95
N ALA A 54 -6.25 3.63 -3.83
CA ALA A 54 -7.31 4.40 -4.45
C ALA A 54 -7.30 5.88 -4.01
N ALA A 55 -7.06 6.13 -2.71
CA ALA A 55 -6.95 7.49 -2.17
C ALA A 55 -5.74 8.26 -2.73
N ILE A 56 -4.58 7.60 -2.86
CA ILE A 56 -3.40 8.20 -3.48
C ILE A 56 -3.65 8.47 -4.97
N ARG A 57 -4.19 7.49 -5.71
CA ARG A 57 -4.45 7.58 -7.17
C ARG A 57 -5.46 8.65 -7.54
N ALA A 58 -6.43 8.93 -6.67
CA ALA A 58 -7.36 10.05 -6.85
C ALA A 58 -6.63 11.41 -6.93
N ASN A 59 -5.49 11.55 -6.27
CA ASN A 59 -4.67 12.76 -6.27
C ASN A 59 -3.50 12.67 -7.26
N ASP A 60 -2.70 11.62 -7.16
CA ASP A 60 -1.50 11.35 -7.96
C ASP A 60 -1.61 10.00 -8.71
N PRO A 61 -2.04 10.04 -9.98
CA PRO A 61 -2.22 8.83 -10.78
C PRO A 61 -0.93 8.09 -11.14
N LYS A 62 0.25 8.70 -10.93
CA LYS A 62 1.54 8.16 -11.36
C LYS A 62 2.47 7.79 -10.21
N ALA A 63 2.15 8.16 -8.97
CA ALA A 63 2.99 7.90 -7.80
C ALA A 63 3.44 6.41 -7.70
N LEU A 64 4.70 6.18 -7.31
CA LEU A 64 5.16 4.84 -6.95
C LEU A 64 4.66 4.49 -5.55
N ILE A 65 4.01 3.33 -5.42
CA ILE A 65 3.48 2.84 -4.15
C ILE A 65 4.11 1.48 -3.83
N ILE A 66 4.63 1.32 -2.63
CA ILE A 66 5.25 0.10 -2.11
C ILE A 66 4.30 -0.51 -1.07
N VAL A 67 4.02 -1.81 -1.22
CA VAL A 67 3.10 -2.56 -0.34
C VAL A 67 3.85 -3.67 0.39
N GLY A 68 3.72 -3.69 1.71
CA GLY A 68 4.19 -4.77 2.58
C GLY A 68 3.64 -6.13 2.22
N THR A 69 4.42 -7.18 2.44
CA THR A 69 3.98 -8.59 2.29
C THR A 69 3.87 -9.27 3.66
N PRO A 70 3.18 -10.42 3.79
CA PRO A 70 3.06 -11.12 5.07
C PRO A 70 4.43 -11.46 5.69
N THR A 71 4.42 -11.76 6.99
CA THR A 71 5.62 -12.22 7.72
C THR A 71 6.73 -11.17 7.72
N TRP A 72 6.40 -9.95 8.16
CA TRP A 72 7.31 -8.80 8.21
C TRP A 72 7.97 -8.55 6.86
N SER A 73 7.14 -8.49 5.81
CA SER A 73 7.56 -8.24 4.44
C SER A 73 8.42 -9.34 3.81
N GLN A 74 8.40 -10.58 4.30
CA GLN A 74 9.27 -11.67 3.80
C GLN A 74 8.56 -12.71 2.91
N ASP A 75 7.25 -12.56 2.69
CA ASP A 75 6.42 -13.56 1.99
C ASP A 75 5.82 -12.98 0.69
N VAL A 76 6.68 -12.54 -0.23
CA VAL A 76 6.23 -12.01 -1.53
C VAL A 76 5.58 -13.07 -2.41
N ASP A 77 5.89 -14.35 -2.18
CA ASP A 77 5.33 -15.47 -2.93
C ASP A 77 3.79 -15.51 -2.79
N SER A 78 3.26 -15.07 -1.65
CA SER A 78 1.81 -14.91 -1.41
C SER A 78 1.11 -13.95 -2.38
N VAL A 79 1.84 -13.05 -3.05
CA VAL A 79 1.32 -12.04 -3.97
C VAL A 79 1.21 -12.56 -5.40
N ILE A 80 2.05 -13.53 -5.80
CA ILE A 80 2.27 -13.91 -7.21
C ILE A 80 0.96 -14.29 -7.93
N SER A 81 0.06 -15.01 -7.25
CA SER A 81 -1.22 -15.45 -7.81
C SER A 81 -2.36 -14.46 -7.65
N ASP A 82 -2.19 -13.40 -6.85
CA ASP A 82 -3.23 -12.44 -6.50
C ASP A 82 -2.70 -10.99 -6.41
N PRO A 83 -2.02 -10.48 -7.44
CA PRO A 83 -1.41 -9.16 -7.39
C PRO A 83 -2.47 -8.05 -7.33
N ILE A 84 -2.08 -6.88 -6.83
CA ILE A 84 -2.86 -5.65 -7.00
C ILE A 84 -2.77 -5.22 -8.46
N MET A 85 -3.92 -4.98 -9.08
CA MET A 85 -4.03 -4.61 -10.50
C MET A 85 -3.80 -3.11 -10.71
N ASP A 86 -2.61 -2.62 -10.35
CA ASP A 86 -2.16 -1.24 -10.55
C ASP A 86 -0.84 -1.23 -11.34
N LYS A 87 -0.62 -0.21 -12.17
CA LYS A 87 0.55 -0.14 -13.06
C LYS A 87 1.85 0.26 -12.37
N ASN A 88 1.80 0.89 -11.20
CA ASN A 88 2.97 1.44 -10.51
C ASN A 88 2.96 1.12 -9.01
N VAL A 89 2.74 -0.17 -8.71
CA VAL A 89 2.85 -0.77 -7.38
C VAL A 89 4.04 -1.73 -7.36
N ALA A 90 4.83 -1.66 -6.30
CA ALA A 90 5.88 -2.63 -5.99
C ALA A 90 5.59 -3.30 -4.63
N TYR A 91 6.25 -4.43 -4.37
CA TYR A 91 6.08 -5.23 -3.14
C TYR A 91 7.43 -5.38 -2.42
N THR A 92 7.40 -5.43 -1.09
CA THR A 92 8.60 -5.65 -0.26
C THR A 92 8.90 -7.14 -0.06
N LEU A 93 10.17 -7.42 0.30
CA LEU A 93 10.82 -8.73 0.47
C LEU A 93 11.65 -8.77 1.76
#